data_AF-A0A1M6CX46-F1
#
_entry.id   AF-A0A1M6CX46-F1
#
_cell.length_a   1.000
_cell.length_b   1.000
_cell.length_c   1.000
_cell.angle_alpha   90.00
_cell.angle_beta   90.00
_cell.angle_gamma   90.00
#
_symmetry.space_group_name_H-M   'P 1'
#
loop_
_entity.id
_entity.type
_entity.pdbx_description
1 polymer ?
#
loop_
_entity_poly.entity_id
_entity_poly.type
_entity_poly.pdbx_seq_one_letter_code
_entity_poly.pdbx_strand_id
1 'polypeptide(L)'
;MSAPEVDAAIQQLASRGIRALTADEWTYQAALDIVRESRRRQEDSRIVRMAGHWGEGLADDISQATGLAAGDIAAVLLYASSWVGGLGMVQGLSRDTSMAVLSCAADELDRRANGGATP
;
A
#
# COMPACT_ATOMS: atom_id res chain seq x y z
N MET A 1 2.01 -18.04 0.08
CA MET A 1 0.56 -18.01 -0.23
C MET A 1 0.36 -18.63 -1.58
N SER A 2 -0.62 -19.52 -1.68
CA SER A 2 -1.04 -20.07 -2.96
C SER A 2 -2.00 -19.10 -3.65
N ALA A 3 -2.01 -19.05 -4.98
CA ALA A 3 -2.96 -18.26 -5.77
C ALA A 3 -4.44 -18.35 -5.29
N PRO A 4 -4.99 -19.54 -4.94
CA PRO A 4 -6.39 -19.65 -4.50
C PRO A 4 -6.71 -18.95 -3.16
N GLU A 5 -5.73 -18.77 -2.27
CA GLU A 5 -5.94 -18.03 -1.00
C GLU A 5 -6.05 -16.51 -1.24
N VAL A 6 -5.30 -16.00 -2.24
CA VAL A 6 -5.37 -14.60 -2.67
C VAL A 6 -6.71 -14.31 -3.33
N ASP A 7 -7.17 -15.19 -4.22
CA ASP A 7 -8.44 -15.02 -4.93
C ASP A 7 -9.64 -15.04 -3.97
N ALA A 8 -9.63 -15.93 -2.97
CA ALA A 8 -10.68 -15.98 -1.96
C ALA A 8 -10.73 -14.69 -1.12
N ALA A 9 -9.59 -14.10 -0.78
CA ALA A 9 -9.51 -12.83 -0.06
C ALA A 9 -10.04 -11.66 -0.91
N ILE A 10 -9.71 -11.64 -2.20
CA ILE A 10 -10.19 -10.63 -3.15
C ILE A 10 -11.72 -10.73 -3.32
N GLN A 11 -12.27 -11.94 -3.41
CA GLN A 11 -13.72 -12.14 -3.47
C GLN A 11 -14.41 -11.69 -2.17
N GLN A 12 -13.81 -11.95 -1.02
CA GLN A 12 -14.33 -11.46 0.26
C GLN A 12 -14.33 -9.93 0.32
N LEU A 13 -13.33 -9.26 -0.26
CA LEU A 13 -13.29 -7.80 -0.36
C LEU A 13 -14.36 -7.23 -1.28
N ALA A 14 -14.52 -7.86 -2.44
CA ALA A 14 -15.56 -7.48 -3.40
C ALA A 14 -16.96 -7.57 -2.76
N SER A 15 -17.21 -8.59 -1.93
CA SER A 15 -18.49 -8.75 -1.20
C SER A 15 -18.75 -7.62 -0.18
N ARG A 16 -17.70 -6.91 0.26
CA ARG A 16 -17.78 -5.76 1.17
C ARG A 16 -17.73 -4.41 0.41
N GLY A 17 -17.81 -4.44 -0.92
CA GLY A 17 -17.75 -3.26 -1.77
C GLY A 17 -16.34 -2.68 -1.93
N ILE A 18 -15.31 -3.38 -1.46
CA ILE A 18 -13.90 -2.98 -1.55
C ILE A 18 -13.32 -3.64 -2.80
N ARG A 19 -12.84 -2.83 -3.74
CA ARG A 19 -12.16 -3.34 -4.94
C ARG A 19 -10.70 -3.61 -4.60
N ALA A 20 -10.24 -4.84 -4.83
CA ALA A 20 -8.84 -5.24 -4.73
C ALA A 20 -8.34 -5.68 -6.12
N LEU A 21 -7.02 -5.67 -6.32
CA LEU A 21 -6.36 -6.15 -7.53
C LEU A 21 -5.62 -7.45 -7.20
N THR A 22 -5.65 -8.41 -8.12
CA THR A 22 -4.67 -9.49 -8.12
C THR A 22 -3.28 -8.96 -8.46
N ALA A 23 -2.23 -9.77 -8.25
CA ALA A 23 -0.87 -9.40 -8.65
C ALA A 23 -0.77 -9.13 -10.17
N ASP A 24 -1.50 -9.89 -10.98
CA ASP A 24 -1.48 -9.78 -12.45
C ASP A 24 -2.30 -8.59 -12.98
N GLU A 25 -3.28 -8.12 -12.21
CA GLU A 25 -4.07 -6.92 -12.54
C GLU A 25 -3.43 -5.63 -12.01
N TRP A 26 -2.38 -5.73 -11.20
CA TRP A 26 -1.78 -4.56 -10.58
C TRP A 26 -1.10 -3.68 -11.63
N THR A 27 -1.60 -2.45 -11.75
CA THR A 27 -0.94 -1.36 -12.45
C THR A 27 -1.04 -0.11 -11.60
N TYR A 28 -0.09 0.83 -11.78
CA TYR A 28 -0.13 2.12 -11.11
C TYR A 28 -1.50 2.81 -11.26
N GLN A 29 -2.02 2.85 -12.49
CA GLN A 29 -3.29 3.51 -12.77
C GLN A 29 -4.48 2.78 -12.13
N ALA A 30 -4.54 1.44 -12.22
CA ALA A 30 -5.62 0.67 -11.62
C ALA A 30 -5.67 0.82 -10.09
N ALA A 31 -4.50 0.78 -9.42
CA ALA A 31 -4.41 0.98 -7.98
C ALA A 31 -4.86 2.40 -7.59
N LEU A 32 -4.42 3.41 -8.34
CA LEU A 32 -4.79 4.80 -8.10
C LEU A 32 -6.29 5.04 -8.31
N ASP A 33 -6.90 4.43 -9.33
CA ASP A 33 -8.33 4.54 -9.59
C ASP A 33 -9.16 3.92 -8.47
N ILE A 34 -8.73 2.79 -7.91
CA ILE A 34 -9.37 2.17 -6.74
C ILE A 34 -9.32 3.12 -5.53
N VAL A 35 -8.16 3.70 -5.22
CA VAL A 35 -8.02 4.62 -4.09
C VAL A 35 -8.87 5.87 -4.29
N ARG A 36 -8.87 6.45 -5.49
CA ARG A 36 -9.68 7.62 -5.83
C ARG A 36 -11.18 7.32 -5.74
N GLU A 37 -11.62 6.19 -6.25
CA GLU A 37 -13.01 5.75 -6.14
C GLU A 37 -13.42 5.49 -4.68
N SER A 38 -12.56 4.82 -3.91
CA SER A 38 -12.80 4.58 -2.48
C SER A 38 -12.93 5.89 -1.70
N ARG A 39 -12.07 6.88 -1.99
CA ARG A 39 -12.15 8.22 -1.40
C ARG A 39 -13.45 8.94 -1.75
N ARG A 40 -13.90 8.85 -3.01
CA ARG A 40 -15.19 9.43 -3.44
C ARG A 40 -16.37 8.77 -2.72
N ARG A 41 -16.41 7.44 -2.68
CA ARG A 41 -17.50 6.69 -2.02
C ARG A 41 -17.58 6.94 -0.52
N GLN A 42 -16.48 7.34 0.09
CA GLN A 42 -16.35 7.54 1.53
C GLN A 42 -16.03 8.99 1.88
N GLU A 43 -16.43 9.95 1.04
CA GLU A 43 -16.10 11.37 1.23
C GLU A 43 -16.62 11.94 2.57
N ASP A 44 -17.78 11.45 3.02
CA ASP A 44 -18.37 11.82 4.30
C ASP A 44 -17.74 11.09 5.50
N SER A 45 -16.91 10.07 5.26
CA SER A 45 -16.24 9.34 6.32
C SER A 45 -15.19 10.21 6.99
N ARG A 46 -15.39 10.48 8.29
CA ARG A 46 -14.43 11.21 9.13
C ARG A 46 -13.03 10.59 9.05
N ILE A 47 -12.94 9.27 9.01
CA ILE A 47 -11.66 8.54 8.93
C ILE A 47 -10.98 8.81 7.59
N VAL A 48 -11.71 8.77 6.48
CA VAL A 48 -11.15 9.02 5.13
C VAL A 48 -10.72 10.47 4.97
N ARG A 49 -11.47 11.43 5.51
CA ARG A 49 -11.07 12.84 5.53
C ARG A 49 -9.79 13.06 6.33
N MET A 50 -9.70 12.46 7.51
CA MET A 50 -8.50 12.58 8.36
C MET A 50 -7.29 11.89 7.73
N ALA A 51 -7.49 10.72 7.13
CA ALA A 51 -6.46 10.03 6.34
C ALA A 51 -6.01 10.86 5.13
N GLY A 52 -6.91 11.60 4.48
CA GLY A 52 -6.58 12.54 3.42
C GLY A 52 -5.63 13.66 3.90
N HIS A 53 -5.96 14.30 5.02
CA HIS A 53 -5.12 15.34 5.61
C HIS A 53 -3.74 14.83 6.05
N TRP A 54 -3.67 13.67 6.70
CA TRP A 54 -2.38 13.05 7.05
C TRP A 54 -1.60 12.60 5.82
N GLY A 55 -2.29 12.13 4.78
CA GLY A 55 -1.69 11.72 3.52
C GLY A 55 -1.04 12.89 2.76
N GLU A 56 -1.63 14.08 2.83
CA GLU A 56 -1.04 15.31 2.28
C GLU A 56 0.29 15.65 2.99
N GLY A 57 0.28 15.71 4.32
CA GLY A 57 1.51 15.99 5.09
C GLY A 57 2.62 14.95 4.84
N LEU A 58 2.26 13.66 4.82
CA LEU A 58 3.23 12.60 4.51
C LEU A 58 3.81 12.76 3.10
N ALA A 59 2.99 13.11 2.11
CA ALA A 59 3.45 13.27 0.72
C ALA A 59 4.45 14.43 0.58
N ASP A 60 4.24 15.54 1.29
CA ASP A 60 5.17 16.67 1.31
C ASP A 60 6.46 16.29 2.03
N ASP A 61 6.38 15.70 3.23
CA ASP A 61 7.54 15.32 4.04
C ASP A 61 8.45 14.33 3.31
N ILE A 62 7.89 13.28 2.71
CA ILE A 62 8.68 12.24 2.01
C ILE A 62 9.33 12.78 0.74
N SER A 63 8.64 13.65 0.00
CA SER A 63 9.19 14.25 -1.22
C SER A 63 10.38 15.15 -0.89
N GLN A 64 10.28 15.95 0.17
CA GLN A 64 11.35 16.82 0.63
C GLN A 64 12.54 16.03 1.21
N ALA A 65 12.27 14.99 2.00
CA ALA A 65 13.32 14.23 2.67
C ALA A 65 14.15 13.36 1.70
N THR A 66 13.51 12.82 0.65
CA THR A 66 14.15 11.84 -0.25
C THR A 66 14.61 12.44 -1.57
N GLY A 67 14.03 13.57 -2.00
CA GLY A 67 14.29 14.14 -3.33
C GLY A 67 13.79 13.29 -4.50
N LEU A 68 13.03 12.22 -4.23
CA LEU A 68 12.46 11.35 -5.26
C LEU A 68 11.31 12.04 -6.01
N ALA A 69 11.07 11.61 -7.25
CA ALA A 69 9.93 12.11 -8.00
C ALA A 69 8.61 11.64 -7.35
N ALA A 70 7.62 12.53 -7.26
CA ALA A 70 6.34 12.23 -6.62
C ALA A 70 5.63 10.99 -7.21
N GLY A 71 5.82 10.72 -8.50
CA GLY A 71 5.27 9.53 -9.17
C GLY A 71 5.89 8.23 -8.66
N ASP A 72 7.20 8.20 -8.43
CA ASP A 72 7.91 7.01 -7.92
C ASP A 72 7.49 6.72 -6.48
N ILE A 73 7.40 7.78 -5.66
CA ILE A 73 6.90 7.70 -4.28
C ILE A 73 5.47 7.15 -4.28
N ALA A 74 4.58 7.70 -5.11
CA ALA A 74 3.20 7.25 -5.20
C ALA A 74 3.10 5.78 -5.61
N ALA A 75 3.92 5.32 -6.56
CA ALA A 75 3.95 3.92 -6.98
C ALA A 75 4.35 2.98 -5.84
N VAL A 76 5.40 3.34 -5.08
CA VAL A 76 5.85 2.57 -3.91
C VAL A 76 4.76 2.52 -2.84
N LEU A 77 4.16 3.66 -2.49
CA LEU A 77 3.10 3.73 -1.47
C LEU A 77 1.85 2.94 -1.87
N LEU A 78 1.43 3.01 -3.14
CA LEU A 78 0.29 2.25 -3.65
C LEU A 78 0.54 0.73 -3.59
N TYR A 79 1.72 0.28 -3.99
CA TYR A 79 2.06 -1.15 -3.94
C TYR A 79 2.17 -1.64 -2.50
N ALA A 80 2.91 -0.92 -1.65
CA ALA A 80 3.11 -1.26 -0.24
C ALA A 80 1.80 -1.33 0.54
N SER A 81 0.92 -0.33 0.36
CA SER A 81 -0.39 -0.31 1.03
C SER A 81 -1.31 -1.44 0.56
N SER A 82 -1.29 -1.77 -0.74
CA SER A 82 -2.06 -2.91 -1.28
C SER A 82 -1.58 -4.24 -0.70
N TRP A 83 -0.25 -4.42 -0.62
CA TRP A 83 0.35 -5.65 -0.10
C TRP A 83 0.10 -5.83 1.40
N VAL A 84 0.35 -4.78 2.20
CA VAL A 84 0.11 -4.79 3.65
C VAL A 84 -1.38 -4.94 3.96
N GLY A 85 -2.25 -4.23 3.23
CA GLY A 85 -3.70 -4.37 3.37
C GLY A 85 -4.17 -5.79 3.07
N GLY A 86 -3.68 -6.39 1.97
CA GLY A 86 -3.96 -7.77 1.61
C GLY A 86 -3.56 -8.76 2.70
N LEU A 87 -2.32 -8.66 3.21
CA LEU A 87 -1.88 -9.52 4.30
C LEU A 87 -2.62 -9.27 5.61
N GLY A 88 -2.93 -8.02 5.96
CA GLY A 88 -3.68 -7.68 7.16
C GLY A 88 -5.05 -8.34 7.19
N MET A 89 -5.68 -8.51 6.03
CA MET A 89 -6.98 -9.16 5.92
C MET A 89 -6.91 -10.68 5.96
N VAL A 90 -5.86 -11.29 5.41
CA VAL A 90 -5.70 -12.76 5.36
C VAL A 90 -5.10 -13.32 6.64
N GLN A 91 -4.11 -12.62 7.21
CA GLN A 91 -3.29 -13.11 8.32
C GLN A 91 -3.56 -12.38 9.65
N GLY A 92 -4.43 -11.37 9.65
CA GLY A 92 -4.70 -10.57 10.85
C GLY A 92 -3.46 -9.83 11.35
N LEU A 93 -2.64 -9.29 10.44
CA LEU A 93 -1.41 -8.61 10.82
C LEU A 93 -1.70 -7.45 11.79
N SER A 94 -0.95 -7.43 12.89
CA SER A 94 -0.91 -6.26 13.76
C SER A 94 -0.28 -5.08 13.04
N ARG A 95 -0.52 -3.87 13.56
CA ARG A 95 0.15 -2.64 13.10
C ARG A 95 1.68 -2.80 13.14
N ASP A 96 2.21 -3.38 14.21
CA ASP A 96 3.65 -3.51 14.42
C ASP A 96 4.27 -4.48 13.41
N THR A 97 3.58 -5.59 13.14
CA THR A 97 4.03 -6.54 12.11
C THR A 97 3.98 -5.91 10.71
N SER A 98 2.95 -5.09 10.43
CA SER A 98 2.84 -4.37 9.16
C SER A 98 4.00 -3.40 8.95
N MET A 99 4.39 -2.65 9.99
CA MET A 99 5.54 -1.75 9.95
C MET A 99 6.84 -2.53 9.79
N ALA A 100 7.02 -3.64 10.52
CA ALA A 100 8.22 -4.47 10.43
C ALA A 100 8.44 -5.01 9.02
N VAL A 101 7.37 -5.44 8.33
CA VAL A 101 7.51 -5.93 6.95
C VAL A 101 7.96 -4.82 5.99
N LEU A 102 7.39 -3.62 6.11
CA LEU A 102 7.82 -2.48 5.28
C LEU A 102 9.29 -2.12 5.52
N SER A 103 9.75 -2.14 6.79
CA SER A 103 11.15 -1.89 7.14
C SER A 103 12.08 -2.97 6.58
N CYS A 104 11.73 -4.25 6.69
CA CYS A 104 12.52 -5.34 6.11
C CYS A 104 12.58 -5.27 4.58
N ALA A 105 11.49 -4.86 3.93
CA ALA A 105 11.48 -4.66 2.48
C ALA A 105 12.41 -3.52 2.05
N ALA A 106 12.43 -2.41 2.81
CA ALA A 106 13.35 -1.30 2.56
C ALA A 106 14.82 -1.71 2.72
N ASP A 107 15.16 -2.45 3.79
CA ASP A 107 16.51 -3.01 3.99
C ASP A 107 16.93 -3.94 2.84
N GLU A 108 16.04 -4.82 2.40
CA GLU A 108 16.33 -5.72 1.28
C GLU A 108 16.55 -4.96 -0.04
N LEU A 109 15.79 -3.89 -0.30
CA LEU A 109 15.98 -3.04 -1.47
C LEU A 109 17.31 -2.29 -1.41
N ASP A 110 17.67 -1.75 -0.24
CA ASP A 110 18.96 -1.09 -0.01
C ASP A 110 20.11 -2.08 -0.23
N ARG A 111 20.02 -3.28 0.35
CA ARG A 111 21.02 -4.34 0.14
C ARG A 111 21.17 -4.70 -1.33
N ARG A 112 20.10 -4.73 -2.12
CA ARG A 112 20.17 -4.96 -3.58
C ARG A 112 20.82 -3.81 -4.33
N ALA A 113 20.52 -2.57 -3.95
CA ALA A 113 21.09 -1.38 -4.57
C ALA A 113 22.58 -1.20 -4.25
N ASN A 114 22.97 -1.50 -3.00
CA ASN A 114 24.27 -1.19 -2.43
C ASN A 114 25.16 -2.43 -2.15
N GLY A 115 24.76 -3.61 -2.65
CA GLY A 115 25.60 -4.82 -2.60
C GLY A 115 25.67 -5.50 -1.23
N GLY A 116 24.68 -5.30 -0.36
CA GLY A 116 24.55 -6.04 0.91
C GLY A 116 25.48 -5.59 2.04
N ALA A 117 26.02 -4.38 1.99
CA ALA A 117 26.89 -3.87 3.05
C ALA A 117 26.08 -3.52 4.31
N THR A 118 26.04 -4.45 5.26
CA THR A 118 25.81 -4.13 6.68
C THR A 118 27.01 -3.32 7.20
N PRO A 119 26.83 -2.27 8.02
CA PRO A 119 27.94 -1.67 8.77
C PRO A 119 28.66 -2.69 9.66
#